data_AF-A0A1I7U5D4-F1
#
_entry.id   AF-A0A1I7U5D4-F1
#
_cell.length_a   1.000
_cell.length_b   1.000
_cell.length_c   1.000
_cell.angle_alpha   90.00
_cell.angle_beta   90.00
_cell.angle_gamma   90.00
#
_symmetry.space_group_name_H-M   'P 1'
#
loop_
_entity.id
_entity.type
_entity.pdbx_description
1 polymer ?
#
loop_
_entity_poly.entity_id
_entity_poly.type
_entity_poly.pdbx_seq_one_letter_code
_entity_poly.pdbx_strand_id
1 'polypeptide(L)'
;MDELVYDRNLEPIAEMILGEKCPDKTHIPWGNLEILTSLGYHNIWEYLISDVSRTRIAFVENSCKRDVNNGITYIVDTNPSILMIEGFPGSMCPWDRPINNTGLCSFHKGL
;
A
#
# COMPACT_ATOMS: atom_id res chain seq x y z
N MET A 1 -3.58 14.15 0.56
CA MET A 1 -3.00 12.79 0.54
C MET A 1 -3.84 11.93 1.46
N ASP A 2 -4.10 10.69 1.06
CA ASP A 2 -4.86 9.75 1.86
C ASP A 2 -3.97 9.10 2.93
N GLU A 3 -4.59 8.72 4.05
CA GLU A 3 -3.94 7.86 5.03
C GLU A 3 -3.81 6.46 4.46
N LEU A 4 -2.59 5.89 4.58
CA LEU A 4 -2.35 4.50 4.23
C LEU A 4 -2.62 3.62 5.45
N VAL A 5 -3.79 3.02 5.49
CA VAL A 5 -4.30 2.27 6.64
C VAL A 5 -3.87 0.81 6.55
N TYR A 6 -3.37 0.26 7.67
CA TYR A 6 -3.06 -1.17 7.72
C TYR A 6 -4.34 -2.02 7.67
N ASP A 7 -4.43 -2.95 6.73
CA ASP A 7 -5.58 -3.84 6.56
C ASP A 7 -5.18 -5.31 6.53
N ARG A 8 -5.32 -5.95 7.69
CA ARG A 8 -5.02 -7.38 7.88
C ARG A 8 -5.78 -8.31 6.91
N ASN A 9 -6.92 -7.91 6.37
CA ASN A 9 -7.68 -8.74 5.44
C ASN A 9 -6.99 -8.89 4.07
N LEU A 10 -5.99 -8.06 3.77
CA LEU A 10 -5.18 -8.19 2.57
C LEU A 10 -4.05 -9.23 2.71
N GLU A 11 -3.65 -9.60 3.93
CA GLU A 11 -2.55 -10.57 4.16
C GLU A 11 -2.83 -11.94 3.50
N PRO A 12 -4.01 -12.57 3.70
CA PRO A 12 -4.27 -13.88 3.07
C PRO A 12 -4.33 -13.81 1.54
N ILE A 13 -4.66 -12.64 0.98
CA ILE A 13 -4.66 -12.41 -0.46
C ILE A 13 -3.21 -12.39 -0.98
N ALA A 14 -2.32 -11.68 -0.27
CA ALA A 14 -0.90 -11.68 -0.57
C ALA A 14 -0.30 -13.10 -0.48
N GLU A 15 -0.61 -13.84 0.58
CA GLU A 15 -0.17 -15.23 0.74
C GLU A 15 -0.68 -16.13 -0.39
N MET A 16 -1.94 -15.99 -0.80
CA MET A 16 -2.51 -16.75 -1.92
C MET A 16 -1.81 -16.44 -3.25
N ILE A 17 -1.52 -15.17 -3.53
CA ILE A 17 -0.91 -14.75 -4.80
C ILE A 17 0.57 -15.16 -4.86
N LEU A 18 1.28 -15.09 -3.73
CA LEU A 18 2.65 -15.57 -3.62
C LEU A 18 2.70 -17.10 -3.68
N GLY A 19 1.73 -17.78 -3.06
CA GLY A 19 1.72 -19.23 -2.89
C GLY A 19 3.01 -19.73 -2.22
N GLU A 20 3.51 -20.88 -2.66
CA GLU A 20 4.85 -21.38 -2.26
C GLU A 20 5.99 -20.80 -3.10
N LYS A 21 5.69 -19.89 -4.05
CA LYS A 21 6.67 -19.41 -5.03
C LYS A 21 7.22 -18.06 -4.64
N CYS A 22 8.51 -17.90 -4.86
CA CYS A 22 9.14 -16.60 -4.73
C CYS A 22 8.81 -15.74 -5.95
N PRO A 23 8.26 -14.54 -5.77
CA PRO A 23 7.97 -13.65 -6.89
C PRO A 23 9.29 -13.25 -7.56
N ASP A 24 9.44 -13.63 -8.84
CA ASP A 24 10.57 -13.21 -9.67
C ASP A 24 10.44 -11.73 -10.12
N LYS A 25 9.29 -11.10 -9.82
CA LYS A 25 8.99 -9.70 -10.13
C LYS A 25 8.86 -8.89 -8.85
N THR A 26 9.26 -7.62 -8.94
CA THR A 26 9.19 -6.67 -7.83
C THR A 26 7.84 -5.98 -7.71
N HIS A 27 7.08 -5.95 -8.80
CA HIS A 27 5.73 -5.39 -8.86
C HIS A 27 4.81 -6.36 -9.62
N ILE A 28 3.70 -6.75 -8.99
CA ILE A 28 2.68 -7.64 -9.55
C ILE A 28 1.30 -6.96 -9.39
N PRO A 29 0.69 -6.45 -10.48
CA PRO A 29 -0.67 -5.93 -10.43
C PRO A 29 -1.70 -7.06 -10.31
N TRP A 30 -2.74 -6.85 -9.50
CA TRP A 30 -3.81 -7.82 -9.25
C TRP A 30 -5.17 -7.11 -9.08
N GLY A 31 -5.84 -6.82 -10.20
CA GLY A 31 -7.12 -6.10 -10.16
C GLY A 31 -6.94 -4.69 -9.60
N ASN A 32 -7.60 -4.39 -8.49
CA ASN A 32 -7.48 -3.14 -7.73
C ASN A 32 -6.46 -3.24 -6.58
N LEU A 33 -5.53 -4.19 -6.65
CA LEU A 33 -4.43 -4.37 -5.71
C LEU A 33 -3.10 -4.42 -6.47
N GLU A 34 -2.02 -4.10 -5.79
CA GLU A 34 -0.65 -4.29 -6.25
C GLU A 34 0.16 -5.00 -5.17
N ILE A 35 1.03 -5.92 -5.60
CA ILE A 35 1.99 -6.59 -4.73
C ILE A 35 3.38 -6.08 -5.05
N LEU A 36 4.09 -5.66 -4.01
CA LEU A 36 5.37 -5.00 -4.10
C LEU A 36 6.37 -5.71 -3.20
N THR A 37 7.45 -6.22 -3.79
CA THR A 37 8.47 -6.98 -3.04
C THR A 37 9.64 -6.06 -2.71
N SER A 38 10.09 -6.09 -1.46
CA SER A 38 11.18 -5.20 -1.00
C SER A 38 12.51 -5.47 -1.72
N LEU A 39 12.65 -6.60 -2.40
CA LEU A 39 13.91 -7.09 -3.01
C LEU A 39 14.41 -6.26 -4.21
N GLY A 40 13.59 -5.39 -4.80
CA GLY A 40 14.02 -4.56 -5.93
C GLY A 40 13.70 -3.08 -5.82
N TYR A 41 13.42 -2.60 -4.62
CA TYR A 41 13.28 -1.17 -4.36
C TYR A 41 14.40 -0.69 -3.44
N HIS A 42 15.15 0.33 -3.87
CA HIS A 42 16.14 1.01 -3.02
C HIS A 42 15.46 1.68 -1.81
N ASN A 43 14.21 2.13 -1.98
CA ASN A 43 13.35 2.62 -0.91
C ASN A 43 11.88 2.33 -1.24
N ILE A 44 11.36 1.20 -0.75
CA ILE A 44 9.96 0.81 -1.00
C ILE A 44 8.96 1.86 -0.49
N TRP A 45 9.31 2.60 0.58
CA TRP A 45 8.44 3.61 1.15
C TRP A 45 8.14 4.74 0.20
N GLU A 46 9.13 5.21 -0.56
CA GLU A 46 8.94 6.26 -1.56
C GLU A 46 7.94 5.81 -2.63
N TYR A 47 8.04 4.55 -3.07
CA TYR A 47 7.08 4.00 -4.00
C TYR A 47 5.68 3.93 -3.40
N LEU A 48 5.54 3.39 -2.18
CA LEU A 48 4.25 3.25 -1.49
C LEU A 48 3.54 4.59 -1.31
N ILE A 49 4.25 5.63 -0.85
CA ILE A 49 3.67 6.93 -0.49
C ILE A 49 3.52 7.90 -1.67
N SER A 50 4.16 7.63 -2.81
CA SER A 50 4.08 8.51 -3.98
C SER A 50 2.75 8.43 -4.73
N ASP A 51 2.03 7.33 -4.59
CA ASP A 51 0.71 7.15 -5.20
C ASP A 51 -0.39 7.54 -4.21
N VAL A 52 -1.04 8.67 -4.51
CA VAL A 52 -2.12 9.22 -3.69
C VAL A 52 -3.40 8.38 -3.70
N SER A 53 -3.52 7.42 -4.62
CA SER A 53 -4.70 6.56 -4.75
C SER A 53 -4.72 5.39 -3.77
N ARG A 54 -3.60 5.15 -3.09
CA ARG A 54 -3.46 4.05 -2.13
C ARG A 54 -3.97 4.47 -0.78
N THR A 55 -4.82 3.63 -0.21
CA THR A 55 -5.51 3.89 1.07
C THR A 55 -5.36 2.73 2.05
N ARG A 56 -4.99 1.55 1.56
CA ARG A 56 -4.85 0.32 2.35
C ARG A 56 -3.53 -0.35 2.04
N ILE A 57 -2.88 -0.85 3.07
CA ILE A 57 -1.65 -1.63 2.98
C ILE A 57 -1.71 -2.84 3.91
N ALA A 58 -1.10 -3.93 3.50
CA ALA A 58 -0.64 -4.96 4.43
C ALA A 58 0.74 -5.46 4.00
N PHE A 59 1.35 -6.28 4.83
CA PHE A 59 2.59 -6.95 4.47
C PHE A 59 2.59 -8.37 4.97
N VAL A 60 3.33 -9.21 4.26
CA VAL A 60 3.60 -10.60 4.63
C VAL A 60 5.10 -10.84 4.53
N GLU A 61 5.63 -11.58 5.49
CA GLU A 61 7.00 -12.06 5.40
C GLU A 61 7.06 -13.19 4.38
N ASN A 62 7.95 -13.08 3.40
CA ASN A 62 8.20 -14.19 2.50
C ASN A 62 9.33 -15.07 3.06
N SER A 63 9.12 -16.39 3.05
CA SER A 63 10.14 -17.38 3.41
C SER A 63 11.07 -17.69 2.23
N CYS A 64 11.33 -16.69 1.39
CA CYS A 64 12.09 -16.87 0.15
C CYS A 64 13.59 -17.03 0.44
N LYS A 65 14.02 -18.29 0.57
CA LYS A 65 15.42 -18.68 0.83
C LYS A 65 16.43 -18.33 -0.28
N ARG A 66 16.05 -17.57 -1.31
CA ARG A 66 16.98 -17.19 -2.39
C ARG A 66 17.99 -16.13 -1.96
N ASP A 67 17.69 -15.36 -0.92
CA ASP A 67 18.63 -14.44 -0.29
C ASP A 67 18.58 -14.57 1.23
N VAL A 68 19.70 -14.27 1.89
CA VAL A 68 19.95 -14.43 3.33
C VAL A 68 19.04 -13.53 4.20
N ASN A 69 18.18 -12.73 3.58
CA ASN A 69 17.22 -11.85 4.25
C ASN A 69 15.79 -12.27 3.88
N ASN A 70 14.96 -12.55 4.90
CA ASN A 70 13.51 -12.64 4.73
C ASN A 70 13.02 -11.36 4.04
N GLY A 71 12.45 -11.48 2.84
CA GLY A 71 11.92 -10.35 2.11
C GLY A 71 10.54 -9.98 2.66
N ILE A 72 10.26 -8.70 2.83
CA ILE A 72 8.90 -8.24 3.14
C ILE A 72 8.19 -7.99 1.82
N THR A 73 7.01 -8.57 1.67
CA THR A 73 6.13 -8.29 0.54
C THR A 73 4.97 -7.46 1.01
N TYR A 74 4.76 -6.33 0.37
CA TYR A 74 3.64 -5.42 0.64
C TYR A 74 2.53 -5.70 -0.35
N ILE A 75 1.29 -5.60 0.10
CA ILE A 75 0.11 -5.57 -0.73
C ILE A 75 -0.61 -4.25 -0.46
N VAL A 76 -0.94 -3.53 -1.52
CA VAL A 76 -1.62 -2.24 -1.45
C VAL A 76 -2.83 -2.24 -2.36
N ASP A 77 -3.83 -1.44 -2.02
CA ASP A 77 -4.89 -1.15 -2.98
C ASP A 77 -4.44 -0.13 -4.02
N THR A 78 -5.11 -0.14 -5.16
CA THR A 78 -5.05 0.90 -6.16
C THR A 78 -6.46 1.34 -6.48
N ASN A 79 -6.69 2.65 -6.41
CA ASN A 79 -7.97 3.22 -6.77
C ASN A 79 -7.78 4.28 -7.87
N PRO A 80 -7.89 3.91 -9.15
CA PRO A 80 -7.66 4.85 -10.24
C PRO A 80 -8.66 6.02 -10.26
N SER A 81 -9.72 5.97 -9.46
CA SER A 81 -10.69 7.07 -9.32
C SER A 81 -10.20 8.19 -8.39
N ILE A 82 -9.17 7.95 -7.58
CA ILE A 82 -8.56 8.96 -6.71
C ILE A 82 -7.46 9.67 -7.50
N LEU A 83 -7.68 10.95 -7.78
CA LEU A 83 -6.75 11.78 -8.53
C LEU A 83 -5.89 12.62 -7.58
N MET A 84 -4.64 12.84 -7.97
CA MET A 84 -3.79 13.85 -7.32
C MET A 84 -4.32 15.24 -7.67
N ILE A 85 -4.72 15.97 -6.64
CA ILE A 85 -5.19 17.35 -6.75
C ILE A 85 -4.23 18.23 -5.95
N GLU A 86 -3.70 19.26 -6.60
CA GLU A 86 -2.85 20.26 -5.94
C GLU A 86 -3.67 21.10 -4.95
N GLY A 87 -3.10 21.36 -3.77
CA GLY A 87 -3.76 22.13 -2.73
C GLY A 87 -3.07 22.01 -1.38
N PHE A 88 -3.65 22.65 -0.37
CA PHE A 88 -3.19 22.48 1.01
C PHE A 88 -3.47 21.05 1.49
N PRO A 89 -2.61 20.47 2.34
CA PRO A 89 -2.86 19.17 2.93
C PRO A 89 -4.28 19.07 3.52
N GLY A 90 -5.02 18.08 3.05
CA GLY A 90 -6.39 17.77 3.46
C GLY A 90 -7.49 18.74 3.02
N SER A 91 -7.19 19.79 2.24
CA SER A 91 -8.22 20.72 1.74
C SER A 91 -9.16 20.11 0.70
N MET A 92 -8.74 19.02 0.06
CA MET A 92 -9.48 18.30 -0.98
C MET A 92 -9.92 16.91 -0.51
N CYS A 93 -9.97 16.68 0.81
CA CYS A 93 -10.45 15.41 1.33
C CYS A 93 -11.93 15.18 0.95
N PRO A 94 -12.29 13.99 0.47
CA PRO A 94 -13.69 13.61 0.28
C PRO A 94 -14.48 13.73 1.58
N TRP A 95 -15.79 13.97 1.49
CA TRP A 95 -16.64 14.13 2.67
C TRP A 95 -16.61 12.88 3.58
N ASP A 96 -16.58 11.69 2.98
CA ASP A 96 -16.51 10.41 3.68
C ASP A 96 -15.13 10.08 4.26
N ARG A 97 -14.11 10.89 3.95
CA ARG A 97 -12.73 10.72 4.43
C ARG A 97 -12.15 12.04 4.96
N PRO A 98 -12.67 12.58 6.08
CA PRO A 98 -12.25 13.87 6.60
C PRO A 98 -10.75 13.90 6.97
N ILE A 99 -10.21 15.11 7.08
CA ILE A 99 -8.84 15.33 7.53
C ILE A 99 -8.67 14.83 8.97
N ASN A 100 -7.60 14.06 9.22
CA ASN A 100 -7.21 13.62 10.56
C ASN A 100 -6.21 14.61 11.21
N ASN A 101 -5.75 14.31 12.43
CA ASN A 101 -4.84 15.17 13.19
C ASN A 101 -3.42 15.28 12.59
N THR A 102 -3.10 14.49 11.55
CA THR A 102 -1.82 14.55 10.83
C THR A 102 -1.95 15.20 9.45
N GLY A 103 -3.14 15.69 9.07
CA GLY A 103 -3.38 16.36 7.79
C GLY A 103 -3.66 15.41 6.62
N LEU A 104 -3.91 14.13 6.90
CA LEU A 104 -4.24 13.10 5.91
C LEU A 104 -5.75 12.89 5.82
N CYS A 105 -6.24 12.52 4.64
CA CYS A 105 -7.64 12.13 4.47
C CYS A 105 -7.84 10.71 5.00
N SER A 106 -8.68 10.54 6.02
CA SER A 106 -8.86 9.29 6.74
C SER A 106 -10.33 8.96 6.94
N PHE A 107 -10.66 7.67 7.05
CA PHE A 107 -11.98 7.22 7.49
C PHE A 107 -12.24 7.50 8.98
N HIS A 108 -11.20 7.83 9.75
CA HIS A 108 -11.32 8.23 11.15
C HIS A 108 -11.17 9.75 11.27
N LYS A 109 -12.19 10.42 11.81
CA LYS A 109 -12.06 11.84 12.18
C LYS A 109 -10.98 11.98 13.24
N GLY A 110 -10.10 12.98 13.05
CA GLY A 110 -9.25 13.46 14.12
C GLY A 110 -10.12 13.85 15.33
N LEU A 111 -9.80 13.32 16.50
CA LEU A 111 -10.37 13.73 17.79
C LEU A 111 -9.96 15.18 18.09
#